data_AF-A0A7C2AIK2-F1
#
_entry.id   AF-A0A7C2AIK2-F1
#
_cell.length_a   1.000
_cell.length_b   1.000
_cell.length_c   1.000
_cell.angle_alpha   90.00
_cell.angle_beta   90.00
_cell.angle_gamma   90.00
#
_symmetry.space_group_name_H-M   'P 1'
#
loop_
_entity.id
_entity.type
_entity.pdbx_description
1 polymer ?
#
loop_
_entity_poly.entity_id
_entity_poly.type
_entity_poly.pdbx_seq_one_letter_code
_entity_poly.pdbx_strand_id
1 'polypeptide(L)'
;MGKHPRTIVVMPAYNAANTLEKTVNDIPREFVEEIVVVDDCSTDGTAELAERLGLTVVRHERNKGYGGNQKTCYAKALEMGAEFVVMIHPD
;
A
#
# COMPACT_ATOMS: atom_id res chain seq x y z
N MET A 1 -5.49 20.29 -21.39
CA MET A 1 -5.75 19.61 -20.10
C MET A 1 -4.41 19.48 -19.39
N GLY A 2 -4.28 19.98 -18.16
CA GLY A 2 -3.06 19.78 -17.37
C GLY A 2 -2.87 18.30 -17.03
N LYS A 3 -1.61 17.85 -16.94
CA LYS A 3 -1.28 16.49 -16.51
C LYS A 3 -1.73 16.33 -15.05
N HIS A 4 -2.52 15.29 -14.74
CA HIS A 4 -2.78 14.92 -13.35
C HIS A 4 -1.48 14.40 -12.72
N PRO A 5 -1.13 14.84 -11.50
CA PRO A 5 0.10 14.40 -10.86
C PRO A 5 -0.01 12.93 -10.46
N ARG A 6 1.06 12.15 -10.65
CA ARG A 6 1.05 10.72 -10.32
C ARG A 6 0.99 10.51 -8.81
N THR A 7 -0.18 10.14 -8.30
CA THR A 7 -0.47 9.93 -6.88
C THR A 7 -0.49 8.43 -6.57
N ILE A 8 0.38 8.02 -5.65
CA ILE A 8 0.46 6.62 -5.20
C ILE A 8 0.04 6.55 -3.75
N VAL A 9 -0.98 5.73 -3.47
CA VAL A 9 -1.32 5.36 -2.11
C VAL A 9 -0.40 4.25 -1.64
N VAL A 10 0.13 4.37 -0.43
CA VAL A 10 0.93 3.32 0.21
C VAL A 10 0.30 2.89 1.53
N MET A 11 0.31 1.59 1.78
CA MET A 11 -0.33 0.98 2.94
C MET A 11 0.66 0.05 3.66
N PRO A 12 1.32 0.52 4.73
CA PRO A 12 2.08 -0.38 5.58
C PRO A 12 1.12 -1.33 6.29
N ALA A 13 1.32 -2.64 6.16
CA ALA A 13 0.40 -3.63 6.69
C ALA A 13 1.11 -4.65 7.60
N TYR A 14 0.44 -5.00 8.70
CA TYR A 14 0.77 -6.14 9.55
C TYR A 14 -0.52 -6.65 10.20
N ASN A 15 -0.99 -7.81 9.76
CA ASN A 15 -2.26 -8.42 10.16
C ASN A 15 -3.49 -7.51 9.99
N ALA A 16 -3.72 -7.04 8.76
CA ALA A 16 -4.81 -6.14 8.38
C ALA A 16 -5.90 -6.80 7.50
N ALA A 17 -5.99 -8.14 7.46
CA ALA A 17 -6.89 -8.83 6.53
C ALA A 17 -8.37 -8.50 6.73
N ASN A 18 -8.77 -8.14 7.96
CA ASN A 18 -10.17 -7.83 8.29
C ASN A 18 -10.63 -6.45 7.81
N THR A 19 -9.70 -5.54 7.53
CA THR A 19 -9.98 -4.12 7.28
C THR A 19 -9.49 -3.67 5.91
N LEU A 20 -8.47 -4.34 5.35
CA LEU A 20 -7.82 -3.98 4.09
C LEU A 20 -8.81 -3.75 2.94
N GLU A 21 -9.72 -4.69 2.66
CA GLU A 21 -10.66 -4.59 1.53
C GLU A 21 -11.58 -3.37 1.66
N LYS A 22 -12.09 -3.12 2.87
CA LYS A 22 -12.94 -1.95 3.13
C LYS A 22 -12.14 -0.66 2.90
N THR A 23 -10.95 -0.56 3.47
CA THR A 23 -10.09 0.62 3.30
C THR A 23 -9.75 0.87 1.84
N VAL A 24 -9.49 -0.18 1.07
CA VAL A 24 -9.20 -0.11 -0.37
C VAL A 24 -10.42 0.38 -1.16
N ASN A 25 -11.64 -0.01 -0.76
CA ASN A 25 -12.88 0.41 -1.40
C ASN A 25 -13.25 1.87 -1.08
N ASP A 26 -12.79 2.42 0.05
CA ASP A 26 -13.02 3.82 0.43
C ASP A 26 -12.08 4.81 -0.30
N ILE A 27 -11.08 4.31 -1.04
CA ILE A 27 -10.12 5.15 -1.80
C ILE A 27 -10.73 5.60 -3.14
N PRO A 28 -10.83 6.93 -3.40
CA PRO A 28 -11.36 7.46 -4.65
C PRO A 28 -10.38 7.23 -5.81
N ARG A 29 -10.71 6.26 -6.67
CA ARG A 29 -9.83 5.78 -7.75
C ARG A 29 -9.56 6.83 -8.83
N GLU A 30 -10.40 7.85 -8.96
CA GLU A 30 -10.21 8.93 -9.92
C GLU A 30 -9.01 9.85 -9.60
N PHE A 31 -8.45 9.77 -8.39
CA PHE A 31 -7.28 10.55 -7.97
C PHE A 31 -6.04 9.70 -7.68
N VAL A 32 -6.11 8.38 -7.85
CA VAL A 32 -5.08 7.44 -7.41
C VAL A 32 -4.69 6.52 -8.56
N GLU A 33 -3.47 6.68 -9.04
CA GLU A 33 -2.94 5.84 -10.12
C GLU A 33 -2.54 4.44 -9.66
N GLU A 34 -2.16 4.27 -8.39
CA GLU A 34 -1.69 2.99 -7.86
C GLU A 34 -1.88 2.88 -6.34
N ILE A 35 -2.09 1.65 -5.85
CA ILE A 35 -2.09 1.33 -4.43
C ILE A 35 -1.04 0.26 -4.15
N VAL A 36 -0.08 0.59 -3.29
CA VAL A 36 0.98 -0.31 -2.85
C VAL A 36 0.73 -0.74 -1.42
N VAL A 37 0.60 -2.04 -1.19
CA VAL A 37 0.60 -2.65 0.14
C VAL A 37 2.00 -3.18 0.43
N VAL A 38 2.57 -2.81 1.57
CA VAL A 38 3.82 -3.38 2.06
C VAL A 38 3.50 -4.24 3.27
N ASP A 39 3.55 -5.55 3.11
CA ASP A 39 3.27 -6.54 4.15
C ASP A 39 4.51 -6.83 5.00
N ASP A 40 4.39 -6.67 6.32
CA ASP A 40 5.49 -6.85 7.30
C ASP A 40 5.47 -8.22 7.98
N CYS A 41 5.32 -9.28 7.17
CA CYS A 41 5.18 -10.67 7.60
C CYS A 41 3.85 -10.94 8.35
N SER A 42 2.73 -10.54 7.74
CA SER A 42 1.42 -10.90 8.29
C SER A 42 1.20 -12.42 8.29
N THR A 43 0.34 -12.89 9.19
CA THR A 43 0.02 -14.31 9.38
C THR A 43 -1.48 -14.60 9.20
N ASP A 44 -2.27 -13.58 8.90
CA ASP A 44 -3.73 -13.61 8.83
C ASP A 44 -4.28 -13.61 7.39
N GLY A 45 -3.42 -13.72 6.38
CA GLY A 45 -3.80 -13.67 4.97
C GLY A 45 -3.83 -12.27 4.35
N THR A 46 -3.29 -11.24 5.02
CA THR A 46 -3.25 -9.85 4.52
C THR A 46 -2.63 -9.75 3.12
N ALA A 47 -1.48 -10.37 2.90
CA ALA A 47 -0.76 -10.29 1.62
C ALA A 47 -1.53 -11.00 0.49
N GLU A 48 -2.10 -12.17 0.77
CA GLU A 48 -2.94 -12.92 -0.17
C GLU A 48 -4.22 -12.15 -0.53
N LEU A 49 -4.83 -11.47 0.45
CA LEU A 49 -5.97 -10.61 0.20
C LEU A 49 -5.57 -9.42 -0.70
N ALA A 50 -4.45 -8.75 -0.42
CA ALA A 50 -3.96 -7.65 -1.23
C ALA A 50 -3.72 -8.06 -2.69
N GLU A 51 -3.13 -9.24 -2.91
CA GLU A 51 -2.93 -9.81 -4.26
C GLU A 51 -4.26 -10.10 -4.97
N ARG A 52 -5.25 -10.69 -4.27
CA ARG A 52 -6.59 -10.95 -4.83
C ARG A 52 -7.33 -9.66 -5.22
N LEU A 53 -7.11 -8.58 -4.48
CA LEU A 53 -7.66 -7.25 -4.78
C LEU A 53 -6.94 -6.55 -5.95
N GLY A 54 -5.91 -7.17 -6.52
CA GLY A 54 -5.15 -6.63 -7.66
C GLY A 54 -4.24 -5.47 -7.28
N LEU A 55 -3.81 -5.39 -6.01
CA LEU A 55 -2.92 -4.34 -5.53
C LEU A 55 -1.46 -4.68 -5.82
N THR A 56 -0.60 -3.66 -5.86
CA THR A 56 0.85 -3.89 -5.85
C THR A 56 1.27 -4.32 -4.44
N VAL A 57 1.89 -5.50 -4.30
CA VAL A 57 2.29 -6.04 -2.99
C VAL A 57 3.81 -6.17 -2.88
N VAL A 58 4.37 -5.64 -1.80
CA VAL A 58 5.75 -5.87 -1.37
C VAL A 58 5.71 -6.66 -0.07
N ARG A 59 6.31 -7.84 -0.04
CA ARG A 59 6.39 -8.67 1.18
C ARG A 59 7.78 -8.54 1.80
N HIS A 60 7.86 -8.29 3.10
CA HIS A 60 9.11 -8.40 3.81
C HIS A 60 9.42 -9.85 4.20
N GLU A 61 10.69 -10.22 4.14
CA GLU A 61 11.18 -11.54 4.61
C GLU A 61 11.24 -11.63 6.15
N ARG A 62 11.29 -10.49 6.83
CA ARG A 62 11.25 -10.37 8.29
C ARG A 62 10.54 -9.08 8.68
N ASN A 63 9.83 -9.09 9.80
CA ASN A 63 9.17 -7.90 10.33
C ASN A 63 10.22 -6.79 10.59
N LYS A 64 10.09 -5.66 9.88
CA LYS A 64 10.98 -4.50 9.99
C LYS A 64 10.43 -3.46 10.96
N GLY A 65 9.26 -3.70 11.54
CA GLY A 65 8.52 -2.78 12.36
C GLY A 65 7.95 -1.62 11.54
N TYR A 66 7.04 -0.87 12.16
CA TYR A 66 6.27 0.18 11.49
C TYR A 66 7.13 1.18 10.70
N GLY A 67 8.16 1.75 11.33
CA GLY A 67 9.05 2.71 10.65
C GLY A 67 9.89 2.08 9.52
N GLY A 68 10.24 0.80 9.62
CA GLY A 68 10.93 0.07 8.56
C GLY A 68 10.02 -0.25 7.38
N ASN A 69 8.76 -0.56 7.66
CA ASN A 69 7.71 -0.74 6.67
C ASN A 69 7.46 0.58 5.90
N GLN A 70 7.21 1.69 6.60
CA GLN A 70 7.00 2.99 5.97
C GLN A 70 8.13 3.40 5.03
N LYS A 71 9.39 3.17 5.40
CA LYS A 71 10.53 3.45 4.52
C LYS A 71 10.46 2.67 3.21
N THR A 72 10.00 1.42 3.28
CA THR A 72 9.80 0.57 2.10
C THR A 72 8.61 1.07 1.26
N CYS A 73 7.52 1.50 1.89
CA CYS A 73 6.41 2.18 1.22
C CYS A 73 6.89 3.37 0.39
N TYR A 74 7.60 4.32 1.03
CA TYR A 74 8.09 5.52 0.35
C TYR A 74 9.11 5.20 -0.74
N ALA A 75 10.06 4.30 -0.48
CA ALA A 75 11.02 3.87 -1.49
C ALA A 75 10.31 3.28 -2.72
N LYS A 76 9.32 2.41 -2.51
CA LYS A 76 8.56 1.80 -3.60
C LYS A 76 7.76 2.83 -4.40
N ALA A 77 7.09 3.76 -3.73
CA ALA A 77 6.36 4.83 -4.42
C ALA A 77 7.29 5.73 -5.24
N LEU A 78 8.47 6.07 -4.71
CA LEU A 78 9.48 6.85 -5.42
C LEU A 78 10.05 6.11 -6.63
N GLU A 79 10.34 4.80 -6.52
CA GLU A 79 10.74 3.96 -7.66
C GLU A 79 9.69 3.94 -8.77
N MET A 80 8.42 4.03 -8.39
CA MET A 80 7.29 4.11 -9.31
C MET A 80 7.03 5.53 -9.83
N GLY A 81 7.87 6.51 -9.50
CA GLY A 81 7.75 7.87 -10.01
C GLY A 81 6.57 8.65 -9.44
N ALA A 82 6.19 8.39 -8.18
CA ALA A 82 5.17 9.17 -7.49
C ALA A 82 5.57 10.66 -7.42
N GLU A 83 4.63 11.53 -7.79
CA GLU A 83 4.69 12.98 -7.55
C GLU A 83 4.06 13.30 -6.19
N PHE A 84 3.01 12.56 -5.81
CA PHE A 84 2.42 12.58 -4.47
C PHE A 84 2.37 11.17 -3.88
N VAL A 85 2.69 11.06 -2.60
CA VAL A 85 2.53 9.81 -1.83
C VAL A 85 1.51 10.07 -0.73
N VAL A 86 0.47 9.24 -0.67
CA VAL A 86 -0.54 9.30 0.38
C VAL A 86 -0.44 8.01 1.18
N MET A 87 -0.03 8.12 2.44
CA MET A 87 0.03 6.95 3.31
C MET A 87 -1.32 6.77 3.99
N ILE A 88 -1.92 5.58 3.84
CA ILE A 88 -3.17 5.20 4.48
C ILE A 88 -2.92 3.92 5.28
N HIS A 89 -3.40 3.89 6.51
CA HIS A 89 -3.36 2.69 7.33
C HIS A 89 -4.47 1.72 6.92
N PRO A 90 -4.13 0.44 6.63
CA PRO A 90 -5.13 -0.57 6.31
C PRO A 90 -5.80 -1.17 7.55
N ASP A 91 -5.25 -0.98 8.76
CA ASP A 91 -5.68 -1.54 10.05
C ASP A 91 -6.65 -0.66 10.87
#